data_AF-A0A369VUA7-F1
#
_entry.id   AF-A0A369VUA7-F1
#
_cell.length_a   1.000
_cell.length_b   1.000
_cell.length_c   1.000
_cell.angle_alpha   90.00
_cell.angle_beta   90.00
_cell.angle_gamma   90.00
#
_symmetry.space_group_name_H-M   'P 1'
#
loop_
_entity.id
_entity.type
_entity.pdbx_description
1 polymer ?
#
loop_
_entity_poly.entity_id
_entity_poly.type
_entity_poly.pdbx_seq_one_letter_code
_entity_poly.pdbx_strand_id
1 'polypeptide(L)'
;MKACWLAGAAVLAMVPGVSAAQQAEQTVTDGSAAPDQGDDIVVTGQRAAQARAIDAKRNAIGVLDVASADEIGRLPDRNVAEVIERLPGVGVTYDQGEGRYVAIRGVPSTLNNYTLSGLEIGNPDGTTRALPLDIVSGQLLNRVEIAKVKTADMDGQGIGGTVNLVPQTAFDFRDRFALSASAKAGYQELNKKVPYQADGSIAGRFGPDEQFGAVLGVSYSYRDFASEGFYPDNWRPDARFARGGVPDNIKYTEYSLARTRIGATGSLDWRPSDRQTLYVRGFYSKFIEDEVRPRYRLDFSTPALAGTPAFTVNPDGLTGTLTGAGAERREDLRLDYKAKWLVTGLAGGHADRRFQAGL
;
A
#
# COMPACT_ATOMS: atom_id res chain seq x y z
N MET A 1 20.77 -28.18 -31.94
CA MET A 1 21.69 -27.04 -32.11
C MET A 1 21.23 -25.94 -31.17
N LYS A 2 21.87 -25.83 -30.00
CA LYS A 2 21.57 -24.83 -28.97
C LYS A 2 22.82 -23.96 -28.86
N ALA A 3 22.73 -22.72 -29.33
CA ALA A 3 23.82 -21.75 -29.26
C ALA A 3 23.89 -21.19 -27.84
N CYS A 4 25.02 -21.45 -27.19
CA CYS A 4 25.39 -20.91 -25.89
C CYS A 4 26.08 -19.56 -26.14
N TRP A 5 25.48 -18.46 -25.70
CA TRP A 5 26.15 -17.15 -25.68
C TRP A 5 26.54 -16.85 -24.23
N LEU A 6 27.84 -16.98 -23.95
CA LEU A 6 28.50 -16.47 -22.75
C LEU A 6 28.78 -14.99 -22.95
N ALA A 7 28.06 -14.12 -22.24
CA ALA A 7 28.45 -12.72 -22.05
C ALA A 7 28.97 -12.56 -20.62
N GLY A 8 30.25 -12.27 -20.49
CA GLY A 8 30.94 -12.08 -19.21
C GLY A 8 30.49 -10.79 -18.53
N ALA A 9 30.10 -10.89 -17.27
CA ALA A 9 29.87 -9.76 -16.38
C ALA A 9 31.19 -9.38 -15.70
N ALA A 10 31.71 -8.19 -16.00
CA ALA A 10 32.78 -7.56 -15.25
C ALA A 10 32.20 -6.98 -13.95
N VAL A 11 32.62 -7.54 -12.81
CA VAL A 11 32.31 -7.02 -11.47
C VAL A 11 33.26 -5.86 -11.18
N LEU A 12 32.74 -4.62 -11.18
CA LEU A 12 33.45 -3.45 -10.69
C LEU A 12 33.22 -3.36 -9.17
N ALA A 13 34.23 -3.73 -8.38
CA ALA A 13 34.21 -3.61 -6.93
C ALA A 13 34.38 -2.12 -6.52
N MET A 14 33.31 -1.49 -6.05
CA MET A 14 33.39 -0.21 -5.34
C MET A 14 33.68 -0.46 -3.85
N VAL A 15 34.82 0.05 -3.39
CA VAL A 15 35.22 0.08 -1.99
C VAL A 15 34.33 1.07 -1.23
N PRO A 16 33.70 0.72 -0.09
CA PRO A 16 33.02 1.69 0.75
C PRO A 16 34.05 2.51 1.54
N GLY A 17 34.04 3.82 1.34
CA GLY A 17 34.78 4.77 2.17
C GLY A 17 34.20 4.78 3.58
N VAL A 18 35.02 4.41 4.56
CA VAL A 18 34.72 4.52 5.99
C VAL A 18 34.74 6.00 6.37
N SER A 19 33.57 6.57 6.66
CA SER A 19 33.49 7.86 7.37
C SER A 19 33.55 7.57 8.86
N ALA A 20 34.68 7.89 9.48
CA ALA A 20 34.85 7.84 10.92
C ALA A 20 34.17 9.09 11.54
N ALA A 21 33.03 8.88 12.20
CA ALA A 21 32.47 9.88 13.10
C ALA A 21 33.12 9.70 14.48
N GLN A 22 34.08 10.58 14.81
CA GLN A 22 34.59 10.75 16.16
C GLN A 22 33.49 11.34 17.05
N GLN A 23 33.01 10.58 18.03
CA GLN A 23 32.27 11.13 19.17
C GLN A 23 33.27 11.85 20.07
N ALA A 24 33.18 13.18 20.12
CA ALA A 24 33.75 13.99 21.19
C ALA A 24 32.61 14.44 22.10
N GLU A 25 32.70 14.00 23.35
CA GLU A 25 31.86 14.40 24.46
C GLU A 25 32.19 15.86 24.82
N GLN A 26 31.20 16.76 24.77
CA GLN A 26 31.35 18.13 25.23
C GLN A 26 30.35 18.44 26.35
N THR A 27 30.92 18.56 27.53
CA THR A 27 30.37 19.16 28.75
C THR A 27 29.86 20.58 28.47
N VAL A 28 28.61 20.83 28.87
CA VAL A 28 27.98 22.14 28.85
C VAL A 28 28.74 23.09 29.78
N THR A 29 29.30 24.16 29.22
CA THR A 29 29.69 25.36 30.00
C THR A 29 29.07 26.57 29.31
N ASP A 30 28.25 27.28 30.07
CA ASP A 30 27.45 28.43 29.66
C ASP A 30 28.35 29.66 29.46
N GLY A 31 28.18 30.38 28.34
CA GLY A 31 29.04 31.51 27.98
C GLY A 31 28.71 32.13 26.62
N SER A 32 27.89 33.19 26.66
CA SER A 32 27.49 34.07 25.56
C SER A 32 28.61 34.53 24.62
N ALA A 33 28.49 34.21 23.32
CA ALA A 33 29.11 34.93 22.21
C ALA A 33 28.23 34.81 20.93
N ALA A 34 28.21 35.87 20.12
CA ALA A 34 27.31 36.14 18.99
C ALA A 34 27.20 35.00 17.95
N PRO A 35 26.05 34.83 17.26
CA PRO A 35 25.89 33.77 16.28
C PRO A 35 26.65 34.14 15.00
N ASP A 36 27.72 33.38 14.77
CA ASP A 36 28.35 33.21 13.47
C ASP A 36 27.31 32.66 12.48
N GLN A 37 27.31 33.17 11.24
CA GLN A 37 26.45 32.71 10.15
C GLN A 37 26.94 31.33 9.68
N GLY A 38 26.69 30.31 10.49
CA GLY A 38 26.81 28.91 10.08
C GLY A 38 25.61 28.53 9.22
N ASP A 39 25.88 27.88 8.08
CA ASP A 39 24.88 27.33 7.16
C ASP A 39 23.70 26.74 7.93
N ASP A 40 22.57 27.44 7.82
CA ASP A 40 21.30 27.00 8.36
C ASP A 40 20.93 25.72 7.59
N ILE A 41 20.91 24.56 8.26
CA ILE A 41 20.36 23.34 7.65
C ILE A 41 18.86 23.55 7.57
N VAL A 42 18.42 24.19 6.49
CA VAL A 42 17.02 24.50 6.22
C VAL A 42 16.31 23.21 5.81
N VAL A 43 15.75 22.50 6.78
CA VAL A 43 14.85 21.35 6.54
C VAL A 43 13.46 21.86 6.14
N THR A 44 13.30 22.33 4.90
CA THR A 44 12.02 22.87 4.40
C THR A 44 11.04 21.82 3.88
N GLY A 45 11.53 20.72 3.30
CA GLY A 45 10.67 19.74 2.60
C GLY A 45 9.69 19.04 3.53
N GLN A 46 10.22 18.30 4.52
CA GLN A 46 9.43 17.53 5.50
C GLN A 46 8.46 18.41 6.29
N ARG A 47 8.91 19.61 6.71
CA ARG A 47 8.05 20.56 7.42
C ARG A 47 6.92 21.07 6.54
N ALA A 48 7.18 21.36 5.26
CA ALA A 48 6.14 21.82 4.34
C ALA A 48 5.10 20.74 4.04
N ALA A 49 5.51 19.48 3.80
CA ALA A 49 4.57 18.39 3.56
C ALA A 49 3.70 18.07 4.80
N GLN A 50 4.29 18.08 6.00
CA GLN A 50 3.56 17.94 7.25
C GLN A 50 2.61 19.12 7.49
N ALA A 51 3.04 20.36 7.21
CA ALA A 51 2.19 21.53 7.30
C ALA A 51 0.97 21.42 6.37
N ARG A 52 1.17 21.00 5.10
CA ARG A 52 0.06 20.75 4.15
C ARG A 52 -0.92 19.69 4.67
N ALA A 53 -0.43 18.61 5.27
CA ALA A 53 -1.29 17.56 5.84
C ALA A 53 -2.08 18.09 7.06
N ILE A 54 -1.45 18.89 7.92
CA ILE A 54 -2.10 19.54 9.07
C ILE A 54 -3.14 20.56 8.59
N ASP A 55 -2.82 21.36 7.58
CA ASP A 55 -3.72 22.37 7.03
C ASP A 55 -4.92 21.72 6.33
N ALA A 56 -4.71 20.60 5.61
CA ALA A 56 -5.80 19.80 5.07
C ALA A 56 -6.72 19.29 6.19
N LYS A 57 -6.16 18.80 7.30
CA LYS A 57 -6.93 18.36 8.47
C LYS A 57 -7.66 19.51 9.17
N ARG A 58 -7.06 20.70 9.27
CA ARG A 58 -7.67 21.90 9.87
C ARG A 58 -8.80 22.49 9.03
N ASN A 59 -8.65 22.48 7.70
CA ASN A 59 -9.63 23.03 6.77
C ASN A 59 -10.77 22.04 6.46
N ALA A 60 -10.64 20.78 6.87
CA ALA A 60 -11.68 19.78 6.68
C ALA A 60 -12.88 20.05 7.60
N ILE A 61 -14.09 20.00 7.02
CA ILE A 61 -15.36 20.13 7.76
C ILE A 61 -15.63 18.86 8.63
N GLY A 62 -14.81 17.81 8.52
CA GLY A 62 -14.94 16.55 9.25
C GLY A 62 -13.61 15.93 9.70
N VAL A 63 -13.65 14.68 10.19
CA VAL A 63 -12.44 13.95 10.62
C VAL A 63 -11.70 13.42 9.40
N LEU A 64 -10.66 14.16 8.99
CA LEU A 64 -9.74 13.81 7.91
C LEU A 64 -8.37 13.44 8.49
N ASP A 65 -7.84 12.30 8.06
CA ASP A 65 -6.45 11.93 8.30
C ASP A 65 -5.71 11.81 6.98
N VAL A 66 -4.46 12.26 6.94
CA VAL A 66 -3.69 12.41 5.71
C VAL A 66 -2.29 11.85 5.90
N ALA A 67 -1.88 10.93 5.01
CA ALA A 67 -0.50 10.49 4.85
C ALA A 67 0.12 11.24 3.65
N SER A 68 1.17 12.02 3.88
CA SER A 68 1.83 12.82 2.83
C SER A 68 2.93 12.05 2.09
N ALA A 69 3.37 12.56 0.93
CA ALA A 69 4.43 11.97 0.10
C ALA A 69 5.72 11.72 0.88
N ASP A 70 6.09 12.63 1.77
CA ASP A 70 7.29 12.48 2.60
C ASP A 70 7.11 11.33 3.61
N GLU A 71 5.92 11.15 4.16
CA GLU A 71 5.62 10.02 5.06
C GLU A 71 5.56 8.68 4.30
N ILE A 72 5.00 8.69 3.09
CA ILE A 72 5.01 7.56 2.15
C ILE A 72 6.45 7.16 1.77
N GLY A 73 7.33 8.14 1.60
CA GLY A 73 8.73 7.93 1.22
C GLY A 73 9.64 7.54 2.40
N ARG A 74 9.26 7.85 3.64
CA ARG A 74 10.10 7.66 4.83
C ARG A 74 10.36 6.20 5.18
N LEU A 75 9.43 5.32 4.84
CA LEU A 75 9.53 3.90 5.15
C LEU A 75 9.44 3.07 3.86
N PRO A 76 10.00 1.85 3.86
CA PRO A 76 10.02 0.98 2.70
C PRO A 76 8.66 0.30 2.47
N ASP A 77 7.60 1.10 2.42
CA ASP A 77 6.24 0.63 2.11
C ASP A 77 6.19 0.04 0.72
N ARG A 78 5.50 -1.10 0.61
CA ARG A 78 5.35 -1.82 -0.67
C ARG A 78 4.19 -1.29 -1.49
N ASN A 79 3.15 -0.80 -0.82
CA ASN A 79 1.93 -0.32 -1.45
C ASN A 79 1.19 0.69 -0.55
N VAL A 80 0.06 1.19 -1.06
CA VAL A 80 -0.76 2.20 -0.38
C VAL A 80 -1.39 1.70 0.93
N ALA A 81 -1.74 0.42 1.05
CA ALA A 81 -2.34 -0.13 2.27
C ALA A 81 -1.38 0.00 3.48
N GLU A 82 -0.10 -0.34 3.28
CA GLU A 82 0.93 -0.27 4.32
C GLU A 82 1.22 1.18 4.76
N VAL A 83 1.10 2.14 3.82
CA VAL A 83 1.19 3.58 4.14
C VAL A 83 0.07 3.98 5.10
N ILE A 84 -1.18 3.64 4.75
CA ILE A 84 -2.34 4.13 5.51
C ILE A 84 -2.58 3.39 6.82
N GLU A 85 -1.93 2.25 7.06
CA GLU A 85 -1.93 1.56 8.35
C GLU A 85 -1.50 2.46 9.50
N ARG A 86 -0.65 3.46 9.21
CA ARG A 86 -0.13 4.39 10.21
C ARG A 86 -1.16 5.44 10.64
N LEU A 87 -2.25 5.57 9.91
CA LEU A 87 -3.31 6.52 10.23
C LEU A 87 -4.19 5.94 11.35
N PRO A 88 -4.58 6.77 12.34
CA PRO A 88 -5.31 6.28 13.51
C PRO A 88 -6.66 5.69 13.12
N GLY A 89 -7.07 4.58 13.76
CA GLY A 89 -8.36 3.96 13.49
C GLY A 89 -8.47 3.33 12.10
N VAL A 90 -7.35 3.01 11.47
CA VAL A 90 -7.23 2.21 10.25
C VAL A 90 -6.59 0.88 10.62
N GLY A 91 -7.15 -0.22 10.14
CA GLY A 91 -6.55 -1.55 10.22
C GLY A 91 -6.31 -2.09 8.83
N VAL A 92 -5.21 -2.83 8.63
CA VAL A 92 -4.88 -3.47 7.36
C VAL A 92 -5.06 -4.97 7.47
N THR A 93 -5.67 -5.57 6.44
CA THR A 93 -5.65 -7.01 6.22
C THR A 93 -4.50 -7.35 5.30
N TYR A 94 -3.62 -8.21 5.79
CA TYR A 94 -2.47 -8.70 5.05
C TYR A 94 -2.81 -9.96 4.27
N ASP A 95 -2.27 -10.05 3.06
CA ASP A 95 -2.31 -11.25 2.22
C ASP A 95 -0.87 -11.59 1.82
N GLN A 96 -0.41 -12.77 2.22
CA GLN A 96 0.95 -13.27 1.94
C GLN A 96 2.04 -12.24 2.34
N GLY A 97 1.87 -11.61 3.51
CA GLY A 97 2.83 -10.64 4.04
C GLY A 97 2.83 -9.27 3.34
N GLU A 98 1.78 -8.93 2.58
CA GLU A 98 1.58 -7.61 1.99
C GLU A 98 0.20 -7.05 2.36
N GLY A 99 0.13 -5.78 2.77
CA GLY A 99 -1.14 -5.14 3.08
C GLY A 99 -2.02 -5.03 1.83
N ARG A 100 -3.29 -5.47 1.90
CA ARG A 100 -4.17 -5.56 0.72
C ARG A 100 -5.49 -4.82 0.87
N TYR A 101 -6.16 -4.99 2.01
CA TYR A 101 -7.46 -4.35 2.27
C TYR A 101 -7.41 -3.53 3.55
N VAL A 102 -8.30 -2.55 3.68
CA VAL A 102 -8.33 -1.69 4.88
C VAL A 102 -9.69 -1.64 5.53
N ALA A 103 -9.67 -1.74 6.85
CA ALA A 103 -10.82 -1.51 7.72
C ALA A 103 -10.69 -0.12 8.35
N ILE A 104 -11.80 0.61 8.46
CA ILE A 104 -11.82 1.95 9.06
C ILE A 104 -12.76 1.90 10.25
N ARG A 105 -12.27 2.20 11.45
CA ARG A 105 -13.05 2.15 12.72
C ARG A 105 -13.76 0.80 12.93
N GLY A 106 -13.10 -0.30 12.57
CA GLY A 106 -13.66 -1.65 12.66
C GLY A 106 -14.67 -2.01 11.55
N VAL A 107 -15.00 -1.08 10.65
CA VAL A 107 -15.86 -1.34 9.49
C VAL A 107 -15.02 -1.99 8.38
N PRO A 108 -15.47 -3.12 7.81
CA PRO A 108 -14.72 -3.86 6.80
C PRO A 108 -14.57 -3.09 5.49
N SER A 109 -13.51 -3.42 4.74
CA SER A 109 -13.15 -2.82 3.44
C SER A 109 -14.29 -2.78 2.42
N THR A 110 -15.18 -3.78 2.42
CA THR A 110 -16.34 -3.86 1.51
C THR A 110 -17.39 -2.76 1.76
N LEU A 111 -17.34 -2.09 2.90
CA LEU A 111 -18.21 -1.00 3.30
C LEU A 111 -17.49 0.35 3.33
N ASN A 112 -16.26 0.42 2.78
CA ASN A 112 -15.54 1.67 2.55
C ASN A 112 -15.75 2.14 1.10
N ASN A 113 -15.50 3.43 0.88
CA ASN A 113 -15.44 4.01 -0.46
C ASN A 113 -13.97 4.27 -0.85
N TYR A 114 -13.66 4.15 -2.13
CA TYR A 114 -12.31 4.36 -2.66
C TYR A 114 -12.36 5.30 -3.85
N THR A 115 -11.58 6.38 -3.78
CA THR A 115 -11.54 7.39 -4.83
C THR A 115 -10.12 7.70 -5.25
N LEU A 116 -9.94 8.11 -6.49
CA LEU A 116 -8.69 8.67 -7.02
C LEU A 116 -8.97 10.12 -7.43
N SER A 117 -8.39 11.07 -6.69
CA SER A 117 -8.69 12.51 -6.85
C SER A 117 -10.20 12.82 -6.83
N GLY A 118 -10.94 12.15 -5.95
CA GLY A 118 -12.39 12.29 -5.81
C GLY A 118 -13.23 11.45 -6.80
N LEU A 119 -12.64 10.84 -7.82
CA LEU A 119 -13.36 9.92 -8.71
C LEU A 119 -13.42 8.52 -8.10
N GLU A 120 -14.61 7.94 -7.95
CA GLU A 120 -14.77 6.56 -7.48
C GLU A 120 -14.03 5.56 -8.39
N ILE A 121 -13.31 4.63 -7.76
CA ILE A 121 -12.60 3.55 -8.45
C ILE A 121 -13.16 2.18 -8.05
N GLY A 122 -13.46 1.36 -9.06
CA GLY A 122 -14.02 0.02 -8.87
C GLY A 122 -12.96 -1.02 -8.48
N ASN A 123 -13.43 -2.13 -7.93
CA ASN A 123 -12.59 -3.27 -7.59
C ASN A 123 -12.21 -4.11 -8.83
N PRO A 124 -10.92 -4.25 -9.19
CA PRO A 124 -10.48 -5.11 -10.29
C PRO A 124 -10.57 -6.62 -9.99
N ASP A 125 -10.79 -7.05 -8.74
CA ASP A 125 -10.94 -8.47 -8.37
C ASP A 125 -12.32 -9.05 -8.71
N GLY A 126 -13.34 -8.21 -8.92
CA GLY A 126 -14.70 -8.59 -9.34
C GLY A 126 -15.54 -9.40 -8.34
N THR A 127 -14.96 -9.88 -7.24
CA THR A 127 -15.63 -10.78 -6.27
C THR A 127 -16.23 -10.05 -5.07
N THR A 128 -15.77 -8.85 -4.76
CA THR A 128 -16.24 -8.06 -3.61
C THR A 128 -16.25 -6.57 -3.94
N ARG A 129 -16.78 -5.73 -3.05
CA ARG A 129 -16.67 -4.27 -3.14
C ARG A 129 -15.34 -3.72 -2.59
N ALA A 130 -14.53 -4.55 -1.95
CA ALA A 130 -13.28 -4.12 -1.33
C ALA A 130 -12.21 -3.86 -2.40
N LEU A 131 -11.65 -2.65 -2.44
CA LEU A 131 -10.56 -2.35 -3.36
C LEU A 131 -9.23 -2.94 -2.82
N PRO A 132 -8.55 -3.82 -3.57
CA PRO A 132 -7.19 -4.25 -3.27
C PRO A 132 -6.21 -3.08 -3.45
N LEU A 133 -5.75 -2.48 -2.35
CA LEU A 133 -4.85 -1.32 -2.38
C LEU A 133 -3.39 -1.71 -2.69
N ASP A 134 -3.08 -2.99 -2.67
CA ASP A 134 -1.85 -3.55 -3.21
C ASP A 134 -1.76 -3.42 -4.75
N ILE A 135 -2.80 -2.98 -5.45
CA ILE A 135 -2.66 -2.60 -6.86
C ILE A 135 -1.94 -1.25 -7.00
N VAL A 136 -1.99 -0.35 -6.02
CA VAL A 136 -1.47 1.03 -6.15
C VAL A 136 -0.12 1.16 -5.46
N SER A 137 0.87 1.71 -6.18
CA SER A 137 2.14 2.13 -5.57
C SER A 137 1.95 3.45 -4.82
N GLY A 138 2.38 3.52 -3.56
CA GLY A 138 2.32 4.75 -2.77
C GLY A 138 3.18 5.87 -3.38
N GLN A 139 4.28 5.52 -4.03
CA GLN A 139 5.29 6.45 -4.55
C GLN A 139 4.78 7.34 -5.69
N LEU A 140 3.66 6.99 -6.34
CA LEU A 140 3.01 7.83 -7.36
C LEU A 140 2.05 8.87 -6.75
N LEU A 141 1.82 8.82 -5.44
CA LEU A 141 0.87 9.66 -4.75
C LEU A 141 1.56 10.83 -4.04
N ASN A 142 0.93 11.99 -4.10
CA ASN A 142 1.27 13.13 -3.25
C ASN A 142 0.77 12.90 -1.83
N ARG A 143 -0.43 12.32 -1.69
CA ARG A 143 -0.99 11.98 -0.40
C ARG A 143 -2.10 10.95 -0.52
N VAL A 144 -2.40 10.34 0.63
CA VAL A 144 -3.60 9.54 0.83
C VAL A 144 -4.43 10.17 1.93
N GLU A 145 -5.70 10.36 1.66
CA GLU A 145 -6.67 10.99 2.56
C GLU A 145 -7.68 9.95 3.02
N ILE A 146 -7.98 9.93 4.31
CA ILE A 146 -9.04 9.10 4.90
C ILE A 146 -10.06 10.01 5.56
N ALA A 147 -11.19 10.18 4.87
CA ALA A 147 -12.34 10.89 5.39
C ALA A 147 -13.23 9.91 6.15
N LYS A 148 -13.34 10.10 7.47
CA LYS A 148 -14.13 9.23 8.35
C LYS A 148 -15.51 9.82 8.67
N VAL A 149 -15.80 10.98 8.11
CA VAL A 149 -17.08 11.67 8.18
C VAL A 149 -17.42 12.08 6.76
N LYS A 150 -18.66 11.84 6.35
CA LYS A 150 -19.15 12.27 5.04
C LYS A 150 -19.48 13.75 5.06
N THR A 151 -19.01 14.45 4.04
CA THR A 151 -19.43 15.81 3.72
C THR A 151 -20.34 15.80 2.49
N ALA A 152 -21.10 16.87 2.27
CA ALA A 152 -22.14 16.92 1.24
C ALA A 152 -21.61 16.88 -0.21
N ASP A 153 -20.33 17.19 -0.39
CA ASP A 153 -19.59 17.13 -1.64
C ASP A 153 -19.08 15.72 -1.99
N MET A 154 -19.22 14.75 -1.07
CA MET A 154 -18.79 13.37 -1.28
C MET A 154 -19.96 12.46 -1.68
N ASP A 155 -19.64 11.38 -2.38
CA ASP A 155 -20.63 10.35 -2.68
C ASP A 155 -21.27 9.74 -1.42
N GLY A 156 -22.55 9.38 -1.54
CA GLY A 156 -23.38 8.83 -0.46
C GLY A 156 -22.97 7.43 0.06
N GLN A 157 -21.86 6.86 -0.41
CA GLN A 157 -21.41 5.48 -0.14
C GLN A 157 -20.11 5.37 0.67
N GLY A 158 -19.89 4.25 1.35
CA GLY A 158 -18.75 4.08 2.27
C GLY A 158 -19.15 4.42 3.71
N ILE A 159 -19.72 3.44 4.40
CA ILE A 159 -20.18 3.54 5.80
C ILE A 159 -18.97 3.72 6.74
N GLY A 160 -17.87 3.03 6.49
CA GLY A 160 -16.66 3.13 7.32
C GLY A 160 -15.87 4.41 7.08
N GLY A 161 -15.85 4.87 5.82
CA GLY A 161 -15.19 6.09 5.39
C GLY A 161 -14.83 6.04 3.91
N THR A 162 -14.16 7.09 3.45
CA THR A 162 -13.64 7.20 2.09
C THR A 162 -12.12 7.29 2.13
N VAL A 163 -11.45 6.42 1.38
CA VAL A 163 -10.01 6.48 1.12
C VAL A 163 -9.81 7.16 -0.24
N ASN A 164 -9.22 8.36 -0.23
CA ASN A 164 -8.95 9.13 -1.44
C ASN A 164 -7.45 9.14 -1.74
N LEU A 165 -7.09 8.66 -2.92
CA LEU A 165 -5.72 8.60 -3.44
C LEU A 165 -5.48 9.85 -4.29
N VAL A 166 -4.46 10.64 -3.95
CA VAL A 166 -4.17 11.90 -4.65
C VAL A 166 -2.80 11.81 -5.32
N PRO A 167 -2.72 11.62 -6.65
CA PRO A 167 -1.47 11.64 -7.39
C PRO A 167 -0.74 13.00 -7.31
N GLN A 168 0.55 12.99 -7.62
CA GLN A 168 1.36 14.20 -7.68
C GLN A 168 0.96 15.11 -8.85
N THR A 169 1.11 16.42 -8.65
CA THR A 169 0.97 17.47 -9.66
C THR A 169 2.24 18.32 -9.70
N ALA A 170 2.47 19.04 -10.79
CA ALA A 170 3.67 19.89 -10.91
C ALA A 170 3.75 21.01 -9.85
N PHE A 171 2.61 21.41 -9.30
CA PHE A 171 2.50 22.46 -8.29
C PHE A 171 2.75 21.97 -6.85
N ASP A 172 2.91 20.66 -6.66
CA ASP A 172 3.26 20.10 -5.34
C ASP A 172 4.74 20.28 -5.02
N PHE A 173 5.56 20.47 -6.05
CA PHE A 173 7.00 20.68 -5.98
C PHE A 173 7.34 22.16 -5.73
N ARG A 174 8.34 22.40 -4.86
CA ARG A 174 8.79 23.75 -4.51
C ARG A 174 9.42 24.45 -5.71
N ASP A 175 10.28 23.74 -6.42
CA ASP A 175 11.07 24.29 -7.52
C ASP A 175 10.28 24.22 -8.83
N ARG A 176 10.60 25.10 -9.79
CA ARG A 176 9.92 25.16 -11.08
C ARG A 176 10.08 23.86 -11.88
N PHE A 177 11.24 23.26 -11.78
CA PHE A 177 11.55 21.95 -12.33
C PHE A 177 11.91 21.02 -11.18
N ALA A 178 11.36 19.81 -11.17
CA ALA A 178 11.67 18.81 -10.19
C ALA A 178 11.87 17.45 -10.85
N LEU A 179 12.88 16.73 -10.36
CA LEU A 179 13.19 15.36 -10.73
C LEU A 179 13.31 14.57 -9.42
N SER A 180 12.58 13.48 -9.31
CA SER A 180 12.71 12.54 -8.21
C SER A 180 12.99 11.15 -8.75
N ALA A 181 13.85 10.41 -8.06
CA ALA A 181 14.09 9.00 -8.34
C ALA A 181 14.35 8.27 -7.03
N SER A 182 13.84 7.05 -6.92
CA SER A 182 14.11 6.16 -5.80
C SER A 182 14.34 4.75 -6.32
N ALA A 183 15.24 4.03 -5.65
CA ALA A 183 15.44 2.60 -5.87
C ALA A 183 15.50 1.92 -4.50
N LYS A 184 14.87 0.76 -4.40
CA LYS A 184 14.86 -0.09 -3.21
C LYS A 184 15.22 -1.51 -3.63
N ALA A 185 15.99 -2.19 -2.80
CA ALA A 185 16.21 -3.63 -2.90
C ALA A 185 16.04 -4.25 -1.52
N GLY A 186 15.59 -5.50 -1.48
CA GLY A 186 15.43 -6.25 -0.24
C GLY A 186 16.08 -7.62 -0.33
N TYR A 187 15.97 -8.39 0.75
CA TYR A 187 16.38 -9.78 0.78
C TYR A 187 15.26 -10.60 1.43
N GLN A 188 14.78 -11.62 0.73
CA GLN A 188 13.76 -12.53 1.23
C GLN A 188 14.45 -13.75 1.82
N GLU A 189 14.39 -13.89 3.14
CA GLU A 189 15.08 -14.98 3.84
C GLU A 189 14.56 -16.37 3.40
N LEU A 190 13.24 -16.49 3.20
CA LEU A 190 12.58 -17.76 2.96
C LEU A 190 12.97 -18.43 1.63
N ASN A 191 13.07 -17.66 0.55
CA ASN A 191 13.42 -18.16 -0.79
C ASN A 191 14.77 -17.63 -1.30
N LYS A 192 15.49 -16.83 -0.50
CA LYS A 192 16.81 -16.24 -0.79
C LYS A 192 16.83 -15.35 -2.03
N LYS A 193 15.69 -14.74 -2.38
CA LYS A 193 15.55 -13.85 -3.55
C LYS A 193 15.68 -12.39 -3.15
N VAL A 194 16.04 -11.56 -4.13
CA VAL A 194 16.23 -10.12 -3.97
C VAL A 194 15.08 -9.40 -4.68
N PRO A 195 14.03 -8.97 -3.96
CA PRO A 195 13.04 -8.07 -4.53
C PRO A 195 13.63 -6.68 -4.78
N TYR A 196 13.10 -5.97 -5.76
CA TYR A 196 13.54 -4.63 -6.09
C TYR A 196 12.39 -3.76 -6.60
N GLN A 197 12.53 -2.46 -6.36
CA GLN A 197 11.60 -1.43 -6.78
C GLN A 197 12.38 -0.22 -7.28
N ALA A 198 11.87 0.42 -8.33
CA ALA A 198 12.36 1.69 -8.82
C ALA A 198 11.19 2.60 -9.17
N ASP A 199 11.29 3.86 -8.77
CA ASP A 199 10.28 4.88 -9.02
C ASP A 199 10.97 6.15 -9.52
N GLY A 200 10.29 6.92 -10.35
CA GLY A 200 10.80 8.18 -10.86
C GLY A 200 9.67 9.13 -11.24
N SER A 201 9.90 10.43 -11.05
CA SER A 201 8.99 11.47 -11.53
C SER A 201 9.76 12.67 -12.07
N ILE A 202 9.17 13.31 -13.07
CA ILE A 202 9.64 14.57 -13.63
C ILE A 202 8.46 15.55 -13.67
N ALA A 203 8.67 16.73 -13.13
CA ALA A 203 7.69 17.80 -13.07
C ALA A 203 8.28 19.12 -13.56
N GLY A 204 7.45 19.92 -14.21
CA GLY A 204 7.84 21.24 -14.69
C GLY A 204 6.66 22.21 -14.70
N ARG A 205 6.89 23.42 -14.22
CA ARG A 205 6.00 24.57 -14.39
C ARG A 205 6.51 25.51 -15.47
N PHE A 206 5.62 26.06 -16.29
CA PHE A 206 5.96 26.87 -17.45
C PHE A 206 4.86 27.90 -17.80
N GLY A 207 5.17 28.74 -18.80
CA GLY A 207 4.36 29.90 -19.17
C GLY A 207 4.63 31.13 -18.31
N PRO A 208 3.97 32.26 -18.63
CA PRO A 208 3.97 33.45 -17.77
C PRO A 208 3.47 33.06 -16.38
N ASP A 209 4.12 33.56 -15.33
CA ASP A 209 3.73 33.33 -13.93
C ASP A 209 3.63 31.85 -13.52
N GLU A 210 4.31 30.94 -14.25
CA GLU A 210 4.32 29.50 -13.95
C GLU A 210 2.93 28.84 -13.93
N GLN A 211 1.99 29.41 -14.70
CA GLN A 211 0.59 29.03 -14.69
C GLN A 211 0.29 27.65 -15.30
N PHE A 212 1.19 27.08 -16.10
CA PHE A 212 1.05 25.71 -16.61
C PHE A 212 1.96 24.76 -15.83
N GLY A 213 1.47 23.57 -15.54
CA GLY A 213 2.21 22.53 -14.85
C GLY A 213 2.04 21.19 -15.54
N ALA A 214 3.14 20.45 -15.71
CA ALA A 214 3.13 19.09 -16.20
C ALA A 214 3.93 18.18 -15.26
N VAL A 215 3.43 16.98 -15.00
CA VAL A 215 4.17 15.93 -14.30
C VAL A 215 3.96 14.58 -14.98
N LEU A 216 4.99 13.76 -14.96
CA LEU A 216 4.96 12.35 -15.31
C LEU A 216 5.68 11.57 -14.22
N GLY A 217 5.02 10.56 -13.66
CA GLY A 217 5.58 9.64 -12.68
C GLY A 217 5.43 8.19 -13.14
N VAL A 218 6.44 7.37 -12.85
CA VAL A 218 6.48 5.95 -13.16
C VAL A 218 6.99 5.16 -11.97
N SER A 219 6.50 3.93 -11.80
CA SER A 219 6.96 3.00 -10.77
C SER A 219 6.99 1.58 -11.33
N TYR A 220 8.00 0.82 -10.90
CA TYR A 220 8.15 -0.59 -11.19
C TYR A 220 8.59 -1.31 -9.91
N SER A 221 7.90 -2.37 -9.56
CA SER A 221 8.27 -3.25 -8.44
C SER A 221 8.19 -4.69 -8.89
N TYR A 222 9.25 -5.46 -8.61
CA TYR A 222 9.28 -6.89 -8.81
C TYR A 222 9.68 -7.59 -7.51
N ARG A 223 8.92 -8.62 -7.15
CA ARG A 223 9.12 -9.36 -5.92
C ARG A 223 8.86 -10.85 -6.18
N ASP A 224 9.92 -11.63 -6.10
CA ASP A 224 9.87 -13.09 -6.00
C ASP A 224 10.00 -13.44 -4.52
N PHE A 225 8.95 -13.99 -3.92
CA PHE A 225 8.90 -14.28 -2.49
C PHE A 225 8.16 -15.57 -2.21
N ALA A 226 8.47 -16.17 -1.06
CA ALA A 226 7.72 -17.30 -0.54
C ALA A 226 6.93 -16.90 0.70
N SER A 227 5.88 -17.66 0.99
CA SER A 227 5.13 -17.60 2.25
C SER A 227 4.70 -19.00 2.64
N GLU A 228 4.72 -19.30 3.92
CA GLU A 228 4.19 -20.55 4.46
C GLU A 228 2.95 -20.26 5.30
N GLY A 229 1.99 -21.17 5.29
CA GLY A 229 0.75 -21.04 6.05
C GLY A 229 0.33 -22.38 6.63
N PHE A 230 -0.03 -22.37 7.90
CA PHE A 230 -0.63 -23.50 8.59
C PHE A 230 -1.97 -23.09 9.19
N TYR A 231 -3.05 -23.46 8.51
CA TYR A 231 -4.40 -23.03 8.86
C TYR A 231 -5.46 -24.02 8.36
N PRO A 232 -6.63 -24.10 9.00
CA PRO A 232 -7.73 -24.93 8.51
C PRO A 232 -8.46 -24.24 7.35
N ASP A 233 -9.10 -25.01 6.47
CA ASP A 233 -9.99 -24.45 5.43
C ASP A 233 -11.22 -23.79 6.05
N ASN A 234 -11.77 -24.39 7.11
CA ASN A 234 -12.95 -23.89 7.79
C ASN A 234 -13.04 -24.42 9.24
N TRP A 235 -13.84 -23.74 10.04
CA TRP A 235 -14.29 -24.18 11.36
C TRP A 235 -15.77 -24.51 11.32
N ARG A 236 -16.14 -25.65 11.90
CA ARG A 236 -17.54 -26.01 12.09
C ARG A 236 -17.92 -25.93 13.56
N PRO A 237 -19.14 -25.48 13.87
CA PRO A 237 -19.69 -25.63 15.20
C PRO A 237 -19.80 -27.11 15.60
N ASP A 238 -19.37 -27.44 16.81
CA ASP A 238 -19.50 -28.75 17.41
C ASP A 238 -19.55 -28.60 18.93
N ALA A 239 -20.73 -28.80 19.50
CA ALA A 239 -21.00 -28.58 20.92
C ALA A 239 -20.23 -29.55 21.84
N ARG A 240 -19.65 -30.63 21.30
CA ARG A 240 -18.80 -31.55 22.07
C ARG A 240 -17.46 -30.92 22.44
N PHE A 241 -16.99 -29.92 21.69
CA PHE A 241 -15.75 -29.22 21.98
C PHE A 241 -15.99 -28.03 22.93
N ALA A 242 -15.10 -27.83 23.89
CA ALA A 242 -15.22 -26.78 24.91
C ALA A 242 -15.25 -25.36 24.31
N ARG A 243 -14.66 -25.17 23.13
CA ARG A 243 -14.67 -23.90 22.37
C ARG A 243 -15.82 -23.81 21.36
N GLY A 244 -16.73 -24.79 21.36
CA GLY A 244 -17.93 -24.82 20.52
C GLY A 244 -17.67 -25.12 19.05
N GLY A 245 -16.46 -25.53 18.67
CA GLY A 245 -16.13 -25.83 17.29
C GLY A 245 -14.81 -26.55 17.11
N VAL A 246 -14.63 -27.08 15.91
CA VAL A 246 -13.48 -27.87 15.48
C VAL A 246 -13.19 -27.57 14.01
N PRO A 247 -11.91 -27.51 13.59
CA PRO A 247 -11.59 -27.31 12.19
C PRO A 247 -11.89 -28.56 11.37
N ASP A 248 -12.38 -28.39 10.14
CA ASP A 248 -12.67 -29.51 9.24
C ASP A 248 -11.39 -30.29 8.87
N ASN A 249 -10.29 -29.55 8.76
CA ASN A 249 -8.98 -30.05 8.39
C ASN A 249 -7.87 -29.17 8.97
N ILE A 250 -6.64 -29.64 8.82
CA ILE A 250 -5.44 -28.85 9.01
C ILE A 250 -4.69 -28.88 7.69
N LYS A 251 -4.23 -27.72 7.24
CA LYS A 251 -3.56 -27.57 5.96
C LYS A 251 -2.28 -26.79 6.12
N TYR A 252 -1.17 -27.40 5.70
CA TYR A 252 0.08 -26.71 5.43
C TYR A 252 0.10 -26.31 3.95
N THR A 253 0.45 -25.06 3.70
CA THR A 253 0.51 -24.50 2.35
C THR A 253 1.79 -23.70 2.22
N GLU A 254 2.57 -24.02 1.20
CA GLU A 254 3.69 -23.21 0.78
C GLU A 254 3.26 -22.43 -0.46
N TYR A 255 3.59 -21.15 -0.50
CA TYR A 255 3.33 -20.26 -1.61
C TYR A 255 4.68 -19.82 -2.16
N SER A 256 4.85 -19.95 -3.48
CA SER A 256 5.91 -19.29 -4.23
C SER A 256 5.26 -18.31 -5.20
N LEU A 257 5.60 -17.04 -5.05
CA LEU A 257 4.89 -15.92 -5.66
C LEU A 257 5.89 -15.03 -6.40
N ALA A 258 5.65 -14.80 -7.68
CA ALA A 258 6.32 -13.76 -8.45
C ALA A 258 5.33 -12.65 -8.77
N ARG A 259 5.51 -11.49 -8.12
CA ARG A 259 4.61 -10.34 -8.21
C ARG A 259 5.29 -9.17 -8.89
N THR A 260 4.64 -8.63 -9.92
CA THR A 260 5.09 -7.44 -10.66
C THR A 260 4.02 -6.35 -10.55
N ARG A 261 4.43 -5.14 -10.15
CA ARG A 261 3.59 -3.94 -10.14
C ARG A 261 4.21 -2.88 -11.04
N ILE A 262 3.41 -2.36 -11.96
CA ILE A 262 3.81 -1.28 -12.87
C ILE A 262 2.78 -0.16 -12.70
N GLY A 263 3.24 1.04 -12.38
CA GLY A 263 2.37 2.19 -12.22
C GLY A 263 2.86 3.37 -13.05
N ALA A 264 1.93 4.20 -13.53
CA ALA A 264 2.21 5.47 -14.15
C ALA A 264 1.14 6.51 -13.76
N THR A 265 1.57 7.75 -13.58
CA THR A 265 0.69 8.89 -13.34
C THR A 265 1.12 10.06 -14.21
N GLY A 266 0.18 10.88 -14.64
CA GLY A 266 0.49 12.10 -15.36
C GLY A 266 -0.58 13.16 -15.13
N SER A 267 -0.15 14.42 -15.07
CA SER A 267 -1.05 15.56 -15.06
C SER A 267 -0.57 16.68 -15.96
N LEU A 268 -1.55 17.35 -16.57
CA LEU A 268 -1.41 18.66 -17.17
C LEU A 268 -2.40 19.58 -16.45
N ASP A 269 -1.89 20.58 -15.77
CA ASP A 269 -2.66 21.53 -14.98
C ASP A 269 -2.44 22.94 -15.56
N TRP A 270 -3.51 23.73 -15.66
CA TRP A 270 -3.47 25.15 -16.03
C TRP A 270 -4.16 25.97 -14.95
N ARG A 271 -3.43 26.92 -14.37
CA ARG A 271 -3.86 27.83 -13.31
C ARG A 271 -3.82 29.29 -13.80
N PRO A 272 -4.81 29.74 -14.60
CA PRO A 272 -4.82 31.10 -15.14
C PRO A 272 -4.93 32.20 -14.07
N SER A 273 -5.32 31.83 -12.85
CA SER A 273 -5.34 32.69 -11.67
C SER A 273 -5.29 31.84 -10.41
N ASP A 274 -5.08 32.45 -9.25
CA ASP A 274 -5.11 31.76 -7.94
C ASP A 274 -6.47 31.11 -7.61
N ARG A 275 -7.51 31.44 -8.36
CA ARG A 275 -8.89 30.99 -8.13
C ARG A 275 -9.37 29.93 -9.10
N GLN A 276 -8.64 29.72 -10.20
CA GLN A 276 -9.08 28.86 -11.29
C GLN A 276 -8.00 27.83 -11.58
N THR A 277 -8.39 26.56 -11.62
CA THR A 277 -7.53 25.48 -12.08
C THR A 277 -8.30 24.62 -13.06
N LEU A 278 -7.72 24.35 -14.21
CA LEU A 278 -8.18 23.37 -15.18
C LEU A 278 -7.13 22.26 -15.25
N TYR A 279 -7.55 21.02 -15.45
CA TYR A 279 -6.62 19.89 -15.47
C TYR A 279 -7.09 18.74 -16.35
N VAL A 280 -6.11 17.99 -16.83
CA VAL A 280 -6.26 16.63 -17.38
C VAL A 280 -5.27 15.74 -16.67
N ARG A 281 -5.76 14.62 -16.11
CA ARG A 281 -5.00 13.71 -15.27
C ARG A 281 -5.23 12.28 -15.71
N GLY A 282 -4.17 11.49 -15.65
CA GLY A 282 -4.18 10.08 -15.98
C GLY A 282 -3.49 9.29 -14.87
N PHE A 283 -4.04 8.13 -14.56
CA PHE A 283 -3.44 7.17 -13.65
C PHE A 283 -3.59 5.77 -14.21
N TYR A 284 -2.52 5.00 -14.12
CA TYR A 284 -2.45 3.63 -14.57
C TYR A 284 -1.74 2.79 -13.51
N SER A 285 -2.30 1.64 -13.18
CA SER A 285 -1.59 0.62 -12.44
C SER A 285 -1.92 -0.77 -12.96
N LYS A 286 -0.89 -1.62 -13.04
CA LYS A 286 -1.00 -3.03 -13.40
C LYS A 286 -0.32 -3.87 -12.33
N PHE A 287 -1.04 -4.91 -11.90
CA PHE A 287 -0.57 -5.91 -10.98
C PHE A 287 -0.62 -7.27 -11.67
N ILE A 288 0.49 -8.00 -11.64
CA ILE A 288 0.61 -9.35 -12.17
C ILE A 288 1.18 -10.23 -11.07
N GLU A 289 0.63 -11.42 -10.90
CA GLU A 289 1.11 -12.43 -9.98
C GLU A 289 1.04 -13.82 -10.58
N ASP A 290 2.18 -14.50 -10.55
CA ASP A 290 2.30 -15.94 -10.75
C ASP A 290 2.41 -16.60 -9.38
N GLU A 291 1.43 -17.45 -9.02
CA GLU A 291 1.38 -18.17 -7.75
C GLU A 291 1.51 -19.68 -8.00
N VAL A 292 2.52 -20.30 -7.38
CA VAL A 292 2.68 -21.75 -7.28
C VAL A 292 2.42 -22.14 -5.82
N ARG A 293 1.49 -23.07 -5.61
CA ARG A 293 1.00 -23.40 -4.27
C ARG A 293 0.83 -24.90 -4.07
N PRO A 294 1.87 -25.63 -3.62
CA PRO A 294 1.73 -26.97 -3.08
C PRO A 294 1.04 -26.93 -1.70
N ARG A 295 0.17 -27.91 -1.47
CA ARG A 295 -0.64 -28.00 -0.25
C ARG A 295 -0.64 -29.42 0.28
N TYR A 296 -0.42 -29.54 1.58
CA TYR A 296 -0.53 -30.77 2.34
C TYR A 296 -1.68 -30.61 3.32
N ARG A 297 -2.70 -31.45 3.18
CA ARG A 297 -3.94 -31.35 3.95
C ARG A 297 -4.28 -32.65 4.64
N LEU A 298 -4.66 -32.56 5.90
CA LEU A 298 -5.24 -33.65 6.68
C LEU A 298 -6.69 -33.29 6.99
N ASP A 299 -7.62 -33.95 6.31
CA ASP A 299 -9.05 -33.83 6.57
C ASP A 299 -9.45 -34.86 7.65
N PHE A 300 -9.86 -34.41 8.82
CA PHE A 300 -10.11 -35.28 9.98
C PHE A 300 -11.44 -35.06 10.67
N SER A 301 -12.15 -33.97 10.33
CA SER A 301 -13.42 -33.64 10.98
C SER A 301 -14.51 -33.22 9.98
N THR A 302 -14.41 -33.69 8.74
CA THR A 302 -15.44 -33.44 7.71
C THR A 302 -16.83 -33.91 8.17
N PRO A 303 -17.93 -33.37 7.62
CA PRO A 303 -19.29 -33.79 8.00
C PRO A 303 -19.52 -35.30 7.88
N ALA A 304 -18.87 -35.95 6.91
CA ALA A 304 -18.95 -37.40 6.71
C ALA A 304 -18.28 -38.20 7.84
N LEU A 305 -17.25 -37.65 8.49
CA LEU A 305 -16.48 -38.32 9.56
C LEU A 305 -16.96 -37.94 10.96
N ALA A 306 -17.30 -36.66 11.15
CA ALA A 306 -17.64 -36.07 12.44
C ALA A 306 -18.88 -36.69 13.10
N GLY A 307 -19.81 -37.20 12.29
CA GLY A 307 -21.04 -37.87 12.75
C GLY A 307 -20.86 -39.37 13.01
N THR A 308 -19.67 -39.92 12.81
CA THR A 308 -19.42 -41.35 13.00
C THR A 308 -18.87 -41.63 14.41
N PRO A 309 -19.06 -42.85 14.95
CA PRO A 309 -18.42 -43.28 16.20
C PRO A 309 -16.89 -43.25 16.16
N ALA A 310 -16.32 -43.19 14.95
CA ALA A 310 -14.90 -43.14 14.69
C ALA A 310 -14.28 -41.82 15.20
N PHE A 311 -15.06 -40.75 15.26
CA PHE A 311 -14.64 -39.43 15.74
C PHE A 311 -15.19 -39.21 17.17
N THR A 312 -14.29 -39.29 18.15
CA THR A 312 -14.61 -39.14 19.57
C THR A 312 -13.99 -37.87 20.14
N VAL A 313 -14.70 -37.26 21.09
CA VAL A 313 -14.23 -36.10 21.84
C VAL A 313 -14.21 -36.49 23.31
N ASN A 314 -13.13 -36.17 24.00
CA ASN A 314 -12.98 -36.47 25.42
C ASN A 314 -13.95 -35.60 26.25
N PRO A 315 -14.31 -36.02 27.48
CA PRO A 315 -15.27 -35.29 28.31
C PRO A 315 -14.87 -33.84 28.63
N ASP A 316 -13.58 -33.52 28.57
CA ASP A 316 -13.06 -32.16 28.75
C ASP A 316 -13.36 -31.24 27.55
N GLY A 317 -13.77 -31.80 26.41
CA GLY A 317 -14.02 -31.07 25.17
C GLY A 317 -12.77 -30.43 24.55
N LEU A 318 -11.57 -30.75 25.03
CA LEU A 318 -10.30 -30.17 24.57
C LEU A 318 -9.57 -31.08 23.59
N THR A 319 -9.74 -32.39 23.76
CA THR A 319 -9.03 -33.41 22.99
C THR A 319 -10.00 -34.46 22.47
N GLY A 320 -9.55 -35.28 21.53
CA GLY A 320 -10.37 -36.32 20.93
C GLY A 320 -9.53 -37.29 20.12
N THR A 321 -10.15 -38.36 19.64
CA THR A 321 -9.48 -39.33 18.77
C THR A 321 -10.32 -39.60 17.54
N LEU A 322 -9.63 -39.76 16.40
CA LEU A 322 -10.21 -40.31 15.19
C LEU A 322 -9.60 -41.70 14.97
N THR A 323 -10.41 -42.73 15.09
CA THR A 323 -9.98 -44.13 14.92
C THR A 323 -10.47 -44.69 13.59
N GLY A 324 -9.66 -45.52 12.91
CA GLY A 324 -10.03 -46.11 11.62
C GLY A 324 -9.59 -45.27 10.40
N ALA A 325 -9.84 -45.79 9.19
CA ALA A 325 -9.34 -45.24 7.91
C ALA A 325 -10.15 -44.04 7.38
N GLY A 326 -10.65 -43.18 8.27
CA GLY A 326 -11.54 -42.08 7.92
C GLY A 326 -10.82 -40.78 7.51
N ALA A 327 -9.70 -40.46 8.17
CA ALA A 327 -8.95 -39.25 7.84
C ALA A 327 -8.34 -39.35 6.44
N GLU A 328 -8.54 -38.31 5.65
CA GLU A 328 -8.01 -38.23 4.31
C GLU A 328 -6.78 -37.32 4.29
N ARG A 329 -5.70 -37.81 3.69
CA ARG A 329 -4.51 -37.00 3.41
C ARG A 329 -4.53 -36.63 1.94
N ARG A 330 -4.47 -35.33 1.64
CA ARG A 330 -4.41 -34.83 0.28
C ARG A 330 -3.16 -34.00 0.07
N GLU A 331 -2.56 -34.22 -1.08
CA GLU A 331 -1.49 -33.38 -1.60
C GLU A 331 -1.95 -32.85 -2.95
N ASP A 332 -1.90 -31.54 -3.13
CA ASP A 332 -2.25 -30.93 -4.40
C ASP A 332 -1.35 -29.74 -4.71
N LEU A 333 -1.09 -29.55 -6.01
CA LEU A 333 -0.38 -28.40 -6.54
C LEU A 333 -1.38 -27.52 -7.26
N ARG A 334 -1.46 -26.24 -6.85
CA ARG A 334 -2.22 -25.23 -7.59
C ARG A 334 -1.29 -24.23 -8.25
N LEU A 335 -1.65 -23.85 -9.48
CA LEU A 335 -0.99 -22.81 -10.26
C LEU A 335 -2.04 -21.74 -10.56
N ASP A 336 -1.85 -20.53 -10.08
CA ASP A 336 -2.77 -19.42 -10.28
C ASP A 336 -2.02 -18.26 -10.98
N TYR A 337 -2.62 -17.70 -12.02
CA TYR A 337 -2.16 -16.47 -12.69
C TYR A 337 -3.18 -15.36 -12.47
N LYS A 338 -2.74 -14.23 -11.94
CA LYS A 338 -3.61 -13.08 -11.67
C LYS A 338 -3.06 -11.86 -12.40
N ALA A 339 -3.89 -11.21 -13.21
CA ALA A 339 -3.57 -9.93 -13.84
C ALA A 339 -4.71 -8.95 -13.62
N LYS A 340 -4.38 -7.80 -13.05
CA LYS A 340 -5.31 -6.73 -12.69
C LYS A 340 -4.79 -5.41 -13.21
N TRP A 341 -5.69 -4.52 -13.59
CA TRP A 341 -5.35 -3.21 -14.11
C TRP A 341 -6.36 -2.19 -13.61
N LEU A 342 -5.87 -1.00 -13.29
CA LEU A 342 -6.64 0.17 -12.92
C LEU A 342 -6.24 1.28 -13.89
N VAL A 343 -7.21 1.85 -14.58
CA VAL A 343 -7.00 2.98 -15.49
C VAL A 343 -8.01 4.05 -15.15
N THR A 344 -7.51 5.26 -14.96
CA THR A 344 -8.36 6.41 -14.67
C THR A 344 -7.90 7.58 -15.53
N GLY A 345 -8.87 8.23 -16.17
CA GLY A 345 -8.70 9.51 -16.84
C GLY A 345 -9.68 10.50 -16.25
N LEU A 346 -9.19 11.68 -15.88
CA LEU A 346 -9.98 12.75 -15.29
C LEU A 346 -9.67 14.05 -16.04
N ALA A 347 -10.69 14.76 -16.49
CA ALA A 347 -10.56 16.10 -17.01
C ALA A 347 -11.58 16.99 -16.30
N GLY A 348 -11.16 18.16 -15.84
CA GLY A 348 -12.03 19.02 -15.06
C GLY A 348 -11.37 20.31 -14.63
N GLY A 349 -12.00 20.97 -13.66
CA GLY A 349 -11.45 22.17 -13.07
C GLY A 349 -12.23 22.66 -11.87
N HIS A 350 -11.64 23.61 -11.16
CA HIS A 350 -12.24 24.25 -10.01
C HIS A 350 -12.12 25.77 -10.14
N ALA A 351 -13.18 26.47 -9.75
CA ALA A 351 -13.23 27.92 -9.73
C ALA A 351 -13.81 28.37 -8.39
N ASP A 352 -12.97 28.95 -7.53
CA ASP A 352 -13.36 29.28 -6.17
C ASP A 352 -14.16 30.60 -6.14
N ARG A 353 -15.49 30.50 -5.99
CA ARG A 353 -16.39 31.67 -5.91
C ARG A 353 -16.52 32.15 -4.47
N ARG A 354 -15.49 32.80 -3.92
CA ARG A 354 -15.73 33.66 -2.75
C ARG A 354 -16.45 34.92 -3.23
N PHE A 355 -17.76 35.01 -2.97
CA PHE A 355 -18.49 36.27 -2.97
C PHE A 355 -17.76 37.23 -2.03
N GLN A 356 -17.13 38.27 -2.57
CA GLN A 356 -16.89 39.49 -1.81
C GLN A 356 -18.28 40.11 -1.58
N ALA A 357 -18.95 39.70 -0.51
CA ALA A 357 -20.02 40.52 0.06
C ALA A 357 -19.33 41.71 0.73
N GLY A 358 -19.11 42.77 -0.05
CA GLY A 358 -18.93 44.09 0.52
C GLY A 358 -20.27 44.56 1.07
N LEU A 359 -20.34 44.71 2.39
CA LEU A 359 -21.16 45.68 3.09
C LEU A 359 -20.37 46.15 4.31
#